data_AF-A0A075FQT9-F1
#
_entry.id   AF-A0A075FQT9-F1
#
_cell.length_a   1.000
_cell.length_b   1.000
_cell.length_c   1.000
_cell.angle_alpha   90.00
_cell.angle_beta   90.00
_cell.angle_gamma   90.00
#
_symmetry.space_group_name_H-M   'P 1'
#
loop_
_entity.id
_entity.type
_entity.pdbx_description
1 polymer ?
#
loop_
_entity_poly.entity_id
_entity_poly.type
_entity_poly.pdbx_seq_one_letter_code
_entity_poly.pdbx_strand_id
1 'polypeptide(L)'
;MFTANTMASISEAMGIALPGSASPPAEDNRRKEIVYETGKACTQLLELNIKPRDILTFESFENAITMLNAVGGSTNGILHLLALANEARIELSYDDFERIRKNTTHSRHETWWRLCYE
;
A
#
# COMPACT_ATOMS: atom_id res chain seq x y z
N MET A 1 -0.96 11.16 -8.93
CA MET A 1 -1.97 10.22 -8.39
C MET A 1 -2.71 10.83 -7.19
N PHE A 2 -4.05 10.79 -7.14
CA PHE A 2 -4.84 11.32 -6.00
C PHE A 2 -4.88 10.38 -4.79
N THR A 3 -5.43 10.85 -3.67
CA THR A 3 -5.38 10.16 -2.36
C THR A 3 -5.92 8.73 -2.40
N ALA A 4 -7.08 8.47 -3.02
CA ALA A 4 -7.67 7.13 -3.06
C ALA A 4 -6.73 6.10 -3.73
N ASN A 5 -6.26 6.40 -4.93
CA ASN A 5 -5.34 5.52 -5.66
C ASN A 5 -3.99 5.41 -4.93
N THR A 6 -3.52 6.50 -4.29
CA THR A 6 -2.30 6.48 -3.47
C THR A 6 -2.41 5.50 -2.31
N MET A 7 -3.52 5.56 -1.55
CA MET A 7 -3.73 4.67 -0.41
C MET A 7 -3.98 3.22 -0.84
N ALA A 8 -4.65 3.00 -1.97
CA ALA A 8 -4.80 1.66 -2.53
C ALA A 8 -3.44 1.05 -2.89
N SER A 9 -2.57 1.76 -3.60
CA SER A 9 -1.23 1.28 -3.92
C SER A 9 -0.35 1.07 -2.68
N ILE A 10 -0.46 1.97 -1.69
CA ILE A 10 0.22 1.82 -0.40
C ILE A 10 -0.24 0.55 0.32
N SER A 11 -1.54 0.24 0.32
CA SER A 11 -2.07 -0.95 1.01
C SER A 11 -1.50 -2.26 0.46
N GLU A 12 -1.24 -2.33 -0.85
CA GLU A 12 -0.50 -3.44 -1.44
C GLU A 12 0.96 -3.47 -0.99
N ALA A 13 1.66 -2.33 -1.05
CA ALA A 13 3.08 -2.23 -0.66
C ALA A 13 3.31 -2.59 0.81
N MET A 14 2.33 -2.33 1.67
CA MET A 14 2.35 -2.70 3.10
C MET A 14 2.02 -4.18 3.34
N GLY A 15 1.47 -4.90 2.36
CA GLY A 15 1.04 -6.29 2.50
C GLY A 15 -0.32 -6.48 3.18
N ILE A 16 -1.10 -5.41 3.37
CA ILE A 16 -2.47 -5.51 3.93
C ILE A 16 -3.55 -5.67 2.86
N ALA A 17 -3.20 -5.48 1.59
CA ALA A 17 -4.04 -5.78 0.44
C ALA A 17 -3.35 -6.79 -0.47
N LEU A 18 -4.14 -7.61 -1.17
CA LEU A 18 -3.59 -8.63 -2.07
C LEU A 18 -2.83 -7.97 -3.24
N PRO A 19 -1.73 -8.59 -3.72
CA PRO A 19 -1.02 -8.11 -4.90
C PRO A 19 -1.95 -7.97 -6.11
N GLY A 20 -1.89 -6.83 -6.79
CA GLY A 20 -2.72 -6.49 -7.93
C GLY A 20 -4.14 -6.02 -7.58
N SER A 21 -4.48 -5.82 -6.30
CA SER A 21 -5.84 -5.42 -5.89
C SER A 21 -6.16 -3.94 -6.09
N ALA A 22 -5.17 -3.05 -6.13
CA ALA A 22 -5.34 -1.61 -6.27
C ALA A 22 -5.56 -1.19 -7.73
N SER A 23 -5.10 -1.98 -8.70
CA SER A 23 -5.03 -1.56 -10.11
C SER A 23 -6.31 -1.78 -10.93
N PRO A 24 -7.20 -2.77 -10.72
CA PRO A 24 -8.36 -2.91 -11.61
C PRO A 24 -9.36 -1.76 -11.42
N PRO A 25 -9.95 -1.20 -12.49
CA PRO A 25 -11.07 -0.28 -12.36
C PRO A 25 -12.23 -0.89 -11.55
N ALA A 26 -13.09 -0.04 -10.99
CA ALA A 26 -14.19 -0.50 -10.15
C ALA A 26 -15.16 -1.45 -10.88
N GLU A 27 -15.42 -1.18 -12.16
CA GLU A 27 -16.34 -1.97 -13.00
C GLU A 27 -15.67 -3.20 -13.66
N ASP A 28 -14.38 -3.43 -13.40
CA ASP A 28 -13.66 -4.55 -14.00
C ASP A 28 -14.05 -5.89 -13.35
N ASN A 29 -14.29 -6.92 -14.16
CA ASN A 29 -14.66 -8.24 -13.67
C ASN A 29 -13.63 -8.86 -12.72
N ARG A 30 -12.34 -8.50 -12.85
CA ARG A 30 -11.27 -8.94 -11.93
C ARG A 30 -11.52 -8.49 -10.48
N ARG A 31 -12.32 -7.44 -10.24
CA ARG A 31 -12.71 -7.03 -8.89
C ARG A 31 -13.48 -8.13 -8.14
N LYS A 32 -14.32 -8.91 -8.83
CA LYS A 32 -15.06 -10.03 -8.22
C LYS A 32 -14.12 -11.13 -7.76
N GLU A 33 -13.11 -11.43 -8.57
CA GLU A 33 -12.08 -12.42 -8.24
C GLU A 33 -11.25 -11.96 -7.04
N ILE A 34 -10.77 -10.71 -7.03
CA ILE A 34 -10.03 -10.13 -5.90
C ILE A 34 -10.84 -10.19 -4.60
N VAL A 35 -12.15 -9.90 -4.64
CA VAL A 35 -13.01 -9.99 -3.44
C VAL A 35 -13.07 -11.42 -2.92
N TYR A 36 -13.22 -12.41 -3.81
CA TYR A 36 -13.27 -13.81 -3.42
C TYR A 36 -11.92 -14.29 -2.83
N GLU A 37 -10.80 -13.95 -3.49
CA GLU A 37 -9.47 -14.28 -3.00
C GLU A 37 -9.14 -13.57 -1.68
N THR A 38 -9.63 -12.34 -1.47
CA THR A 38 -9.50 -11.64 -0.18
C THR A 38 -10.21 -12.41 0.93
N GLY A 39 -11.40 -12.96 0.68
CA GLY A 39 -12.11 -13.80 1.64
C GLY A 39 -11.36 -15.07 2.02
N LYS A 40 -10.72 -15.72 1.04
CA LYS A 40 -9.84 -16.88 1.30
C LYS A 40 -8.63 -16.48 2.13
N ALA A 41 -7.95 -15.40 1.76
CA ALA A 41 -6.79 -14.90 2.50
C ALA A 41 -7.15 -14.56 3.95
N CYS A 42 -8.29 -13.89 4.19
CA CYS A 42 -8.78 -13.62 5.54
C CYS A 42 -9.01 -14.90 6.35
N THR A 43 -9.61 -15.94 5.75
CA THR A 43 -9.79 -17.23 6.42
C THR A 43 -8.46 -17.87 6.80
N GLN A 44 -7.47 -17.84 5.89
CA GLN A 44 -6.12 -18.35 6.16
C GLN A 44 -5.41 -17.57 7.28
N LEU A 45 -5.53 -16.24 7.28
CA LEU A 45 -4.95 -15.41 8.35
C LEU A 45 -5.56 -15.76 9.72
N LEU A 46 -6.87 -16.06 9.77
CA LEU A 46 -7.53 -16.52 10.99
C LEU A 46 -7.01 -17.89 11.45
N GLU A 47 -6.88 -18.86 10.54
CA GLU A 47 -6.34 -20.19 10.84
C GLU A 47 -4.89 -20.11 11.35
N LEU A 48 -4.09 -19.23 10.76
CA LEU A 48 -2.69 -18.99 11.14
C LEU A 48 -2.53 -18.03 12.33
N ASN A 49 -3.63 -17.44 12.82
CA ASN A 49 -3.65 -16.41 13.86
C ASN A 49 -2.71 -15.22 13.56
N ILE A 50 -2.61 -14.84 12.28
CA ILE A 50 -1.86 -13.66 11.83
C ILE A 50 -2.77 -12.44 11.97
N LYS A 51 -2.30 -11.45 12.72
CA LYS A 51 -3.02 -10.22 13.03
C LYS A 51 -2.48 -9.07 12.19
N PRO A 52 -3.26 -7.97 12.00
CA PRO A 52 -2.77 -6.80 11.30
C PRO A 52 -1.44 -6.26 11.84
N ARG A 53 -1.21 -6.33 13.16
CA ARG A 53 0.06 -5.88 13.78
C ARG A 53 1.26 -6.78 13.46
N ASP A 54 1.03 -8.00 13.02
CA ASP A 54 2.09 -8.90 12.57
C ASP A 54 2.53 -8.55 11.13
N ILE A 55 1.68 -7.85 10.37
CA ILE A 55 1.95 -7.35 9.02
C ILE A 55 2.48 -5.91 9.06
N LEU A 56 1.88 -5.07 9.91
CA LEU A 56 2.20 -3.65 10.06
C LEU A 56 3.46 -3.44 10.90
N THR A 57 4.63 -3.73 10.33
CA THR A 57 5.95 -3.46 10.91
C THR A 57 6.53 -2.15 10.40
N PHE A 58 7.62 -1.65 10.99
CA PHE A 58 8.30 -0.45 10.49
C PHE A 58 8.72 -0.60 9.02
N GLU A 59 9.21 -1.77 8.63
CA GLU A 59 9.59 -2.10 7.25
C GLU A 59 8.39 -2.03 6.28
N SER A 60 7.18 -2.41 6.73
CA SER A 60 5.96 -2.25 5.93
C SER A 60 5.66 -0.76 5.66
N PHE A 61 5.91 0.11 6.64
CA PHE A 61 5.78 1.57 6.46
C PHE A 61 6.91 2.12 5.57
N GLU A 62 8.12 1.59 5.64
CA GLU A 62 9.18 1.98 4.70
C GLU A 62 8.83 1.63 3.25
N ASN A 63 8.22 0.45 3.03
CA ASN A 63 7.69 0.06 1.72
C ASN A 63 6.58 1.03 1.27
N ALA A 64 5.68 1.41 2.17
CA ALA A 64 4.62 2.37 1.87
C ALA A 64 5.16 3.74 1.45
N ILE A 65 6.16 4.26 2.17
CA ILE A 65 6.79 5.56 1.88
C ILE A 65 7.57 5.50 0.57
N THR A 66 8.28 4.40 0.32
CA THR A 66 8.95 4.14 -0.96
C THR A 66 7.93 4.16 -2.09
N MET A 67 6.80 3.47 -1.93
CA MET A 67 5.75 3.46 -2.93
C MET A 67 5.17 4.86 -3.14
N LEU A 68 4.83 5.58 -2.07
CA LEU A 68 4.32 6.96 -2.10
C LEU A 68 5.23 7.89 -2.92
N ASN A 69 6.54 7.82 -2.69
CA ASN A 69 7.54 8.63 -3.38
C ASN A 69 7.71 8.20 -4.85
N ALA A 70 7.81 6.88 -5.10
CA ALA A 70 8.04 6.33 -6.44
C ALA A 70 6.95 6.75 -7.42
N VAL A 71 5.68 6.73 -7.00
CA VAL A 71 4.53 7.05 -7.85
C VAL A 71 4.12 8.52 -7.86
N GLY A 72 4.79 9.38 -7.08
CA GLY A 72 4.35 10.77 -6.89
C GLY A 72 2.92 10.83 -6.33
N GLY A 73 2.68 10.08 -5.25
CA GLY A 73 1.38 10.01 -4.62
C GLY A 73 1.01 11.29 -3.89
N SER A 74 -0.26 11.38 -3.49
CA SER A 74 -0.84 12.52 -2.77
C SER A 74 -0.11 12.79 -1.45
N THR A 75 0.14 14.06 -1.12
CA THR A 75 0.73 14.47 0.18
C THR A 75 -0.12 14.03 1.38
N ASN A 76 -1.44 13.91 1.23
CA ASN A 76 -2.33 13.28 2.23
C ASN A 76 -1.90 11.87 2.65
N GLY A 77 -1.15 11.14 1.82
CA GLY A 77 -0.57 9.85 2.18
C GLY A 77 0.33 9.92 3.40
N ILE A 78 1.03 11.05 3.61
CA ILE A 78 1.86 11.28 4.81
C ILE A 78 0.99 11.28 6.07
N LEU A 79 -0.13 12.02 6.04
CA LEU A 79 -1.05 12.10 7.17
C LEU A 79 -1.67 10.74 7.51
N HIS A 80 -2.10 9.99 6.49
CA HIS A 80 -2.67 8.66 6.68
C HIS A 80 -1.65 7.64 7.20
N LEU A 81 -0.41 7.68 6.72
CA LEU A 81 0.65 6.78 7.18
C LEU A 81 1.06 7.08 8.63
N LEU A 82 1.19 8.35 9.01
CA LEU A 82 1.47 8.73 10.40
C LEU A 82 0.32 8.32 11.34
N ALA A 83 -0.93 8.51 10.93
CA ALA A 83 -2.10 8.09 11.70
C ALA A 83 -2.16 6.56 11.86
N LEU A 84 -1.91 5.81 10.78
CA LEU A 84 -1.91 4.35 10.80
C LEU A 84 -0.75 3.79 11.65
N ALA A 85 0.44 4.39 11.57
CA ALA A 85 1.59 4.02 12.38
C ALA A 85 1.28 4.19 13.88
N ASN A 86 0.66 5.31 14.26
CA ASN A 86 0.24 5.55 15.63
C ASN A 86 -0.76 4.49 16.14
N GLU A 87 -1.75 4.12 15.32
CA GLU A 87 -2.72 3.06 15.67
C GLU A 87 -2.07 1.66 15.78
N ALA A 88 -1.12 1.38 14.90
CA ALA A 88 -0.31 0.16 14.91
C ALA A 88 0.74 0.16 16.04
N ARG A 89 0.98 1.29 16.71
CA ARG A 89 2.05 1.52 17.70
C ARG A 89 3.46 1.36 17.11
N ILE A 90 3.63 1.84 15.89
CA ILE A 90 4.92 1.94 15.20
C ILE A 90 5.43 3.37 15.33
N GLU A 91 6.69 3.51 15.75
CA GLU A 91 7.37 4.80 15.79
C GLU A 91 7.74 5.20 14.36
N LEU A 92 6.94 6.09 13.78
CA LEU A 92 7.17 6.67 12.47
C LEU A 92 7.14 8.18 12.59
N SER A 93 8.21 8.83 12.13
CA SER A 93 8.36 10.28 12.19
C SER A 93 8.26 10.90 10.81
N TYR A 94 8.13 12.23 10.75
CA TYR A 94 8.21 12.95 9.49
C TYR A 94 9.60 12.85 8.83
N ASP A 95 10.65 12.73 9.64
CA ASP A 95 12.03 12.63 9.14
C ASP A 95 12.28 11.33 8.36
N ASP A 96 11.54 10.27 8.67
CA ASP A 96 11.59 9.00 7.92
C ASP A 96 11.15 9.18 6.46
N PHE A 97 10.17 10.06 6.21
CA PHE A 97 9.72 10.34 4.85
C PHE A 97 10.84 10.97 4.01
N GLU A 98 11.55 11.94 4.57
CA GLU A 98 12.68 12.59 3.89
C GLU A 98 13.87 11.63 3.73
N ARG A 99 14.18 10.83 4.75
CA ARG A 99 15.23 9.81 4.70
C ARG A 99 14.99 8.83 3.56
N ILE A 100 13.77 8.31 3.41
CA ILE A 100 13.42 7.34 2.37
C ILE A 100 13.31 8.01 1.00
N ARG A 101 12.77 9.25 0.94
CA ARG A 101 12.68 10.02 -0.32
C ARG A 101 14.03 10.20 -0.98
N LYS A 102 15.09 10.48 -0.21
CA LYS A 102 16.46 10.63 -0.74
C LYS A 102 16.98 9.40 -1.47
N ASN A 103 16.48 8.21 -1.10
CA ASN A 103 16.88 6.93 -1.69
C ASN A 103 15.85 6.40 -2.71
N THR A 104 14.72 7.10 -2.91
CA THR A 104 13.65 6.65 -3.81
C THR A 104 13.66 7.48 -5.09
N THR A 105 13.87 6.82 -6.23
CA THR A 105 13.75 7.48 -7.53
C THR A 105 12.27 7.64 -7.89
N HIS A 106 11.87 8.85 -8.28
CA HIS A 106 10.52 9.07 -8.80
C HIS A 106 10.38 8.43 -10.19
N SER A 107 9.52 7.43 -10.29
CA SER A 107 9.17 6.75 -11.54
C SER A 107 8.28 7.69 -12.35
N ARG A 108 8.90 8.49 -13.23
CA ARG A 108 8.31 9.60 -14.02
C ARG A 108 7.27 9.21 -15.08
N HIS A 109 6.62 8.08 -14.90
CA HIS A 109 5.80 7.46 -15.91
C HIS A 109 4.52 6.96 -15.22
N GLU A 110 3.41 7.66 -15.42
CA GLU A 110 2.04 7.19 -15.08
C GLU A 110 1.64 5.92 -15.87
N THR A 111 2.61 5.17 -16.41
CA THR A 111 2.52 3.96 -17.21
C THR A 111 2.51 2.67 -16.39
N TRP A 112 2.40 2.74 -15.05
CA TRP A 112 2.02 1.55 -14.24
C TRP A 112 0.77 0.86 -14.80
N TRP A 113 -0.15 1.64 -15.36
CA TRP A 113 -1.32 1.14 -16.09
C TRP A 113 -1.00 0.34 -17.36
N ARG A 114 0.12 0.58 -18.04
CA ARG A 114 0.52 -0.25 -19.20
C ARG A 114 1.24 -1.52 -18.76
N LEU A 115 2.09 -1.45 -17.73
CA LEU A 115 2.86 -2.60 -17.25
C LEU A 115 2.01 -3.67 -16.52
N CYS A 116 0.84 -3.31 -16.00
CA CYS A 116 -0.10 -4.28 -15.43
C CYS A 116 -1.12 -4.84 -16.44
N TYR A 117 -1.11 -4.37 -17.70
CA TYR A 117 -2.08 -4.74 -18.74
C TYR A 117 -1.47 -5.25 -20.05
N GLU A 118 -0.13 -5.28 -20.15
CA GLU A 118 0.64 -6.05 -21.15
C GLU A 118 1.33 -7.22 -20.46
#